data_AF-X1QF48-F1
#
_entry.id   AF-X1QF48-F1
#
_cell.length_a   1.000
_cell.length_b   1.000
_cell.length_c   1.000
_cell.angle_alpha   90.00
_cell.angle_beta   90.00
_cell.angle_gamma   90.00
#
_symmetry.space_group_name_H-M   'P 1'
#
loop_
_entity.id
_entity.type
_entity.pdbx_description
1 polymer ?
#
loop_
_entity_poly.entity_id
_entity_poly.type
_entity_poly.pdbx_seq_one_letter_code
_entity_poly.pdbx_strand_id
1 'polypeptide(L)' 'VDHISGGGISATNFGIGVGIGIEFLSSSYVSPKIGGGFTYSISSMDGFSSSLISFGASFGVRFSWIR' A
#
# COMPACT_ATOMS: atom_id res chain seq x y z
N VAL A 1 -32.90 4.15 29.98
CA VAL A 1 -32.75 4.46 28.53
C VAL A 1 -31.31 4.16 28.21
N ASP A 2 -31.05 2.99 27.68
CA ASP A 2 -29.69 2.57 27.37
C ASP A 2 -29.28 3.25 26.06
N HIS A 3 -28.31 4.15 26.14
CA HIS A 3 -27.71 4.73 24.96
C HIS A 3 -26.71 3.71 24.41
N ILE A 4 -27.15 2.87 23.48
CA ILE A 4 -26.23 2.09 22.65
C ILE A 4 -25.63 3.10 21.65
N SER A 5 -24.55 3.75 22.06
CA SER A 5 -23.72 4.50 21.11
C SER A 5 -23.15 3.48 20.14
N GLY A 6 -23.61 3.52 18.89
CA GLY A 6 -23.00 2.78 17.80
C GLY A 6 -21.54 3.22 17.68
N GLY A 7 -20.64 2.40 18.22
CA GLY A 7 -19.20 2.63 18.20
C GLY A 7 -18.70 2.72 16.77
N GLY A 8 -18.44 3.94 16.30
CA GLY A 8 -17.86 4.16 14.99
C GLY A 8 -16.42 3.66 14.99
N ILE A 9 -16.13 2.63 14.19
CA ILE A 9 -14.74 2.22 13.93
C ILE A 9 -14.10 3.29 13.05
N SER A 10 -13.05 3.94 13.55
CA SER A 10 -12.24 4.87 12.77
C SER A 10 -10.88 4.25 12.50
N ALA A 11 -10.44 4.28 11.24
CA ALA A 11 -9.13 3.78 10.84
C ALA A 11 -8.40 4.83 10.01
N THR A 12 -7.16 5.14 10.40
CA THR A 12 -6.24 5.98 9.63
C THR A 12 -5.08 5.13 9.15
N ASN A 13 -4.80 5.19 7.85
CA ASN A 13 -3.68 4.48 7.24
C ASN A 13 -2.72 5.51 6.63
N PHE A 14 -1.44 5.42 6.97
CA PHE A 14 -0.36 6.17 6.33
C PHE A 14 0.65 5.17 5.74
N GLY A 15 1.07 5.38 4.51
CA GLY A 15 2.05 4.51 3.88
C GLY A 15 3.02 5.28 3.00
N ILE A 16 4.25 4.77 2.94
CA ILE A 16 5.28 5.25 2.02
C ILE A 16 5.93 4.05 1.34
N GLY A 17 6.18 4.19 0.05
CA GLY A 17 6.84 3.19 -0.76
C GLY A 17 7.87 3.84 -1.67
N VAL A 18 8.92 3.08 -1.96
CA VAL A 18 9.95 3.43 -2.93
C VAL A 18 10.08 2.27 -3.93
N GLY A 19 10.33 2.62 -5.18
CA GLY A 19 10.51 1.64 -6.24
C GLY A 19 11.55 2.11 -7.23
N ILE A 20 12.28 1.14 -7.79
CA ILE A 20 13.23 1.35 -8.87
C ILE A 20 12.94 0.37 -9.99
N GLY A 21 13.27 0.76 -11.22
CA GLY A 21 13.11 -0.08 -12.39
C GLY A 21 14.02 0.37 -13.51
N ILE A 22 14.14 -0.48 -14.53
CA ILE A 22 14.91 -0.19 -15.74
C ILE A 22 13.92 -0.01 -16.89
N GLU A 23 13.97 1.14 -17.54
CA GLU A 23 13.16 1.43 -18.73
C GLU A 23 14.01 1.34 -19.99
N PHE A 24 13.49 0.64 -21.00
CA PHE A 24 14.14 0.48 -22.29
C PHE A 24 13.39 1.31 -23.33
N LEU A 25 14.15 2.07 -24.11
CA LEU A 25 13.63 2.95 -25.17
C LEU A 25 13.65 2.21 -26.52
N SER A 26 12.86 1.15 -26.65
CA SER A 26 12.68 0.42 -27.91
C SER A 26 11.21 0.29 -28.28
N SER A 27 10.93 -0.05 -29.54
CA SER A 27 9.56 -0.29 -30.03
C SER A 27 8.86 -1.46 -29.32
N SER A 28 9.65 -2.40 -28.80
CA SER A 28 9.21 -3.52 -27.99
C SER A 28 10.21 -3.79 -26.88
N TYR A 29 9.77 -3.85 -25.62
CA TYR A 29 10.64 -4.06 -24.48
C TYR A 29 9.98 -4.73 -23.27
N VAL A 30 10.84 -5.27 -22.41
CA VAL A 30 10.51 -5.81 -21.08
C VAL A 30 11.26 -5.02 -20.02
N SER A 31 10.53 -4.31 -19.17
CA SER A 31 11.08 -3.48 -18.10
C SER A 31 10.85 -4.11 -16.73
N PRO A 32 11.89 -4.60 -16.03
CA PRO A 32 11.75 -5.08 -14.66
C PRO A 32 11.64 -3.91 -13.68
N LYS A 33 10.92 -4.14 -12.58
CA LYS A 33 10.79 -3.22 -11.45
C LYS A 33 10.77 -3.98 -10.14
N ILE A 34 11.35 -3.37 -9.12
CA ILE A 34 11.29 -3.81 -7.73
C ILE A 34 10.94 -2.61 -6.86
N GLY A 35 10.13 -2.83 -5.85
CA GLY A 35 9.77 -1.80 -4.89
C GLY A 35 9.43 -2.38 -3.55
N GLY A 36 9.48 -1.54 -2.54
CA GLY A 36 9.08 -1.88 -1.19
C GLY A 36 8.48 -0.68 -0.51
N GLY A 37 7.75 -0.93 0.56
CA GLY A 37 7.15 0.12 1.36
C GLY A 37 6.67 -0.40 2.68
N PHE A 38 6.22 0.52 3.52
CA PHE A 38 5.51 0.18 4.73
C PHE A 38 4.19 0.93 4.79
N THR A 39 3.24 0.33 5.50
CA THR A 39 1.97 0.96 5.87
C THR A 39 1.84 0.89 7.38
N TYR A 40 1.49 2.01 7.98
CA TYR A 40 1.12 2.13 9.38
C TYR A 40 -0.38 2.40 9.46
N SER A 41 -1.07 1.57 10.25
CA SER A 41 -2.50 1.65 10.46
C SER A 41 -2.77 1.90 11.93
N ILE A 42 -3.58 2.91 12.23
CA ILE A 42 -4.15 3.14 13.56
C ILE A 42 -5.65 2.93 13.42
N SER A 43 -6.22 2.07 14.28
CA SER A 43 -7.66 1.91 14.42
C SER A 43 -8.09 2.22 15.84
N SER A 44 -9.18 2.96 15.99
CA SER A 44 -9.84 3.19 17.26
C SER A 44 -11.27 2.66 17.25
N MET A 45 -11.64 1.99 18.33
CA MET A 45 -12.98 1.48 18.60
C MET A 45 -13.27 1.66 20.08
N ASP A 46 -14.31 2.42 20.41
CA ASP A 46 -14.89 2.52 21.76
C ASP A 46 -13.87 2.68 22.90
N GLY A 47 -12.93 3.62 22.74
CA GLY A 47 -11.91 3.92 23.75
C GLY A 47 -10.67 3.03 23.72
N PHE A 48 -10.63 2.03 22.84
CA PHE A 48 -9.44 1.22 22.57
C PHE A 48 -8.79 1.65 21.25
N SER A 49 -7.47 1.82 21.29
CA SER A 49 -6.65 2.10 20.10
C SER A 49 -5.67 0.95 19.86
N SER A 50 -5.58 0.49 18.62
CA SER A 50 -4.59 -0.48 18.18
C SER A 50 -3.81 0.07 16.99
N SER A 51 -2.55 -0.37 16.85
CA SER A 51 -1.71 0.04 15.73
C SER A 51 -0.97 -1.14 15.14
N LEU A 52 -0.82 -1.13 13.82
CA LEU A 52 -0.12 -2.17 13.06
C LEU A 52 0.86 -1.53 12.08
N ILE A 53 2.08 -2.05 12.01
CA ILE A 53 3.04 -1.76 10.94
C ILE A 53 3.11 -2.98 10.03
N SER A 54 2.96 -2.78 8.73
CA SER A 54 3.11 -3.83 7.72
C SER A 54 4.16 -3.42 6.69
N PHE A 55 5.02 -4.35 6.31
CA PHE A 55 6.06 -4.17 5.29
C PHE A 55 5.69 -4.99 4.06
N GLY A 56 5.76 -4.35 2.89
CA GLY A 56 5.50 -4.98 1.61
C GLY A 56 6.71 -4.90 0.70
N ALA A 57 7.03 -6.00 0.04
CA ALA A 57 7.95 -6.04 -1.10
C ALA A 57 7.17 -6.43 -2.35
N SER A 58 7.54 -5.85 -3.48
CA SER A 58 6.90 -6.07 -4.77
C SER A 58 7.95 -6.21 -5.86
N PHE A 59 7.72 -7.14 -6.78
CA PHE A 59 8.51 -7.32 -7.98
C PHE A 59 7.56 -7.41 -9.18
N GLY A 60 7.99 -6.95 -10.33
CA GLY A 60 7.16 -7.01 -11.53
C GLY A 60 7.92 -6.75 -12.81
N VAL A 61 7.27 -7.05 -13.92
CA VAL A 61 7.76 -6.80 -15.28
C VAL A 61 6.68 -6.06 -16.05
N ARG A 62 7.07 -5.06 -16.84
CA ARG A 62 6.22 -4.35 -17.80
C ARG A 62 6.62 -4.77 -19.20
N PHE A 63 5.66 -5.22 -19.99
CA PHE A 63 5.85 -5.51 -21.41
C PHE A 63 5.25 -4.36 -22.22
N SER A 64 5.96 -3.91 -23.25
CA SER A 64 5.50 -2.91 -24.21
C SER A 64 5.82 -3.41 -25.61
N TRP A 65 4.88 -3.26 -26.54
CA TRP A 65 5.02 -3.63 -27.94
C TRP A 65 4.17 -2.67 -28.78
N ILE A 66 4.76 -2.05 -29.79
CA ILE A 66 3.99 -1.31 -30.80
C ILE A 66 3.44 -2.33 -31.80
N ARG A 67 2.14 -2.22 -32.13
CA ARG A 67 1.51 -3.05 -33.16
C ARG A 67 1.82 -2.52 -34.56
#